data_AF-A0A8H7XFL9-F1
#
_entry.id   AF-A0A8H7XFL9-F1
#
_cell.length_a   1.000
_cell.length_b   1.000
_cell.length_c   1.000
_cell.angle_alpha   90.00
_cell.angle_beta   90.00
_cell.angle_gamma   90.00
#
_symmetry.space_group_name_H-M   'P 1'
#
loop_
_entity.id
_entity.type
_entity.pdbx_description
1 polymer ?
#
loop_
_entity_poly.entity_id
_entity_poly.type
_entity_poly.pdbx_seq_one_letter_code
_entity_poly.pdbx_strand_id
1 'polypeptide(L)'
;MHFSTITLLFALVATTLSAPTHHAKRAHSVKRALTSKPYNDFSVSSGVAGSALAEVNANFPVGCDLSAVSASDLAIISAAAQVSEQAEVATGGFNDAIAAAGGKNTAAGKELQVGKIKNKVLKLQTDVLRLQIQAAQGKTGLDAQIAQQQKKLDTNVALDVAAKGQTSKAIDFAG
;
A
#
# COMPACT_ATOMS: atom_id res chain seq x y z
N MET A 1 -26.08 2.25 -76.64
CA MET A 1 -27.05 2.89 -75.73
C MET A 1 -26.42 2.86 -74.35
N HIS A 2 -25.63 3.88 -74.04
CA HIS A 2 -25.93 5.02 -73.18
C HIS A 2 -25.36 4.83 -71.77
N PHE A 3 -24.38 5.69 -71.49
CA PHE A 3 -23.66 5.91 -70.26
C PHE A 3 -24.60 6.33 -69.12
N SER A 4 -24.22 6.01 -67.88
CA SER A 4 -24.34 7.01 -66.81
C SER A 4 -23.37 6.70 -65.66
N THR A 5 -22.32 7.50 -65.62
CA THR A 5 -21.39 7.75 -64.51
C THR A 5 -22.12 8.46 -63.37
N ILE A 6 -21.95 7.98 -62.13
CA ILE A 6 -22.10 8.84 -60.94
C ILE A 6 -20.85 8.67 -60.08
N THR A 7 -19.94 9.61 -60.27
CA THR A 7 -18.81 9.92 -59.39
C THR A 7 -19.35 10.60 -58.15
N LEU A 8 -19.18 10.01 -56.97
CA LEU A 8 -19.40 10.72 -55.70
C LEU A 8 -18.04 10.94 -55.03
N LEU A 9 -17.59 12.18 -55.19
CA LEU A 9 -16.39 12.77 -54.61
C LEU A 9 -16.63 12.95 -53.11
N PHE A 10 -16.02 12.13 -52.25
CA PHE A 10 -16.05 12.38 -50.80
C PHE A 10 -14.83 13.23 -50.42
N ALA A 11 -15.12 14.45 -49.98
CA ALA A 11 -14.16 15.47 -49.62
C ALA A 11 -13.34 15.07 -48.37
N LEU A 12 -12.03 15.16 -48.51
CA LEU A 12 -11.03 15.07 -47.46
C LEU A 12 -11.09 16.33 -46.59
N VAL A 13 -11.53 16.20 -45.34
CA VAL A 13 -11.39 17.26 -44.32
C VAL A 13 -10.23 16.90 -43.41
N ALA A 14 -9.07 17.53 -43.64
CA ALA A 14 -7.91 17.46 -42.76
C ALA A 14 -8.09 18.46 -41.60
N THR A 15 -8.44 17.96 -40.41
CA THR A 15 -8.39 18.77 -39.18
C THR A 15 -7.00 18.63 -38.57
N THR A 16 -6.18 19.68 -38.65
CA THR A 16 -4.92 19.76 -37.92
C THR A 16 -5.21 20.05 -36.44
N LEU A 17 -5.22 19.01 -35.60
CA LEU A 17 -5.14 19.19 -34.16
C LEU A 17 -3.71 19.63 -33.82
N SER A 18 -3.51 20.94 -33.66
CA SER A 18 -2.34 21.48 -32.99
C SER A 18 -2.48 21.16 -31.50
N ALA A 19 -1.85 20.07 -31.06
CA ALA A 19 -1.78 19.73 -29.65
C ALA A 19 -0.97 20.83 -28.92
N PRO A 20 -1.48 21.41 -27.82
CA PRO A 20 -0.67 22.28 -26.99
C PRO A 20 0.49 21.45 -26.44
N THR A 21 1.72 21.85 -26.78
CA THR A 21 2.90 21.39 -26.04
C THR A 21 2.81 21.97 -24.65
N HIS A 22 2.15 21.25 -23.75
CA HIS A 22 2.33 21.46 -22.34
C HIS A 22 3.81 21.21 -22.06
N HIS A 23 4.59 22.28 -22.04
CA HIS A 23 5.74 22.39 -21.17
C HIS A 23 5.21 22.30 -19.73
N ALA A 24 4.85 21.09 -19.34
CA ALA A 24 4.78 20.70 -17.96
C ALA A 24 6.22 20.83 -17.46
N LYS A 25 6.55 22.02 -16.95
CA LYS A 25 7.46 22.11 -15.81
C LYS A 25 7.02 20.98 -14.90
N ARG A 26 7.88 19.97 -14.72
CA ARG A 26 7.64 18.86 -13.80
C ARG A 26 7.27 19.50 -12.48
N ALA A 27 5.97 19.59 -12.21
CA ALA A 27 5.49 19.96 -10.92
C ALA A 27 6.04 18.86 -10.04
N HIS A 28 6.98 19.23 -9.18
CA HIS A 28 7.41 18.42 -8.06
C HIS A 28 6.22 18.35 -7.10
N SER A 29 5.13 17.72 -7.54
CA SER A 29 3.87 17.56 -6.85
C SER A 29 3.99 16.33 -5.97
N VAL A 30 4.86 16.41 -4.97
CA VAL A 30 4.73 15.56 -3.79
C VAL A 30 4.56 16.51 -2.61
N LYS A 31 3.35 17.08 -2.50
CA LYS A 31 2.86 17.69 -1.27
C LYS A 31 1.44 17.22 -1.01
N ARG A 32 1.28 15.92 -0.84
CA ARG A 32 0.29 15.47 0.14
C ARG A 32 1.11 14.95 1.30
N ALA A 33 1.28 15.78 2.32
CA ALA A 33 1.76 15.28 3.61
C ALA A 33 0.77 14.20 4.04
N LEU A 34 1.29 13.08 4.52
CA LEU A 34 0.47 12.08 5.18
C LEU A 34 -0.26 12.76 6.34
N THR A 35 -1.49 12.33 6.57
CA THR A 35 -2.28 12.77 7.72
C THR A 35 -2.31 11.64 8.72
N SER A 36 -2.05 11.94 10.00
CA SER A 36 -2.27 10.96 11.07
C SER A 36 -3.73 10.51 11.07
N LYS A 37 -3.94 9.21 11.26
CA LYS A 37 -5.24 8.55 11.29
C LYS A 37 -5.19 7.45 12.36
N PRO A 38 -6.33 7.10 12.99
CA PRO A 38 -6.38 5.95 13.88
C PRO A 38 -6.07 4.66 13.11
N TYR A 39 -5.60 3.62 13.81
CA TYR A 39 -5.21 2.35 13.21
C TYR A 39 -6.29 1.78 12.26
N ASN A 40 -7.54 1.76 12.72
CA ASN A 40 -8.67 1.20 11.97
C ASN A 40 -8.89 1.88 10.61
N ASP A 41 -8.47 3.14 10.43
CA ASP A 41 -8.69 3.91 9.21
C ASP A 41 -7.61 3.67 8.15
N PHE A 42 -6.40 3.26 8.55
CA PHE A 42 -5.31 2.95 7.60
C PHE A 42 -4.98 1.46 7.54
N SER A 43 -5.54 0.65 8.42
CA SER A 43 -5.37 -0.80 8.39
C SER A 43 -5.84 -1.37 7.06
N VAL A 44 -5.13 -2.39 6.59
CA VAL A 44 -5.46 -3.14 5.37
C VAL A 44 -6.02 -4.52 5.70
N SER A 45 -6.41 -4.76 6.95
CA SER A 45 -6.67 -6.11 7.46
C SER A 45 -8.05 -6.67 7.12
N SER A 46 -8.94 -5.86 6.54
CA SER A 46 -10.27 -6.30 6.10
C SER A 46 -10.29 -6.66 4.60
N GLY A 47 -11.44 -7.18 4.14
CA GLY A 47 -11.70 -7.45 2.72
C GLY A 47 -11.22 -8.83 2.30
N VAL A 48 -10.41 -8.88 1.23
CA VAL A 48 -9.91 -10.12 0.63
C VAL A 48 -8.38 -10.07 0.60
N ALA A 49 -7.73 -11.22 0.77
CA ALA A 49 -6.28 -11.33 0.66
C ALA A 49 -5.78 -11.38 -0.79
N GLY A 50 -4.48 -11.13 -0.94
CA GLY A 50 -3.74 -11.24 -2.20
C GLY A 50 -3.28 -9.91 -2.80
N SER A 51 -3.57 -8.79 -2.15
CA SER A 51 -3.20 -7.44 -2.58
C SER A 51 -2.68 -6.54 -1.44
N ALA A 52 -2.33 -7.11 -0.28
CA ALA A 52 -2.02 -6.32 0.91
C ALA A 52 -0.88 -5.31 0.69
N LEU A 53 0.20 -5.69 -0.01
CA LEU A 53 1.30 -4.75 -0.28
C LEU A 53 0.84 -3.55 -1.12
N ALA A 54 -0.01 -3.78 -2.12
CA ALA A 54 -0.54 -2.70 -2.95
C ALA A 54 -1.44 -1.75 -2.14
N GLU A 55 -2.28 -2.31 -1.26
CA GLU A 55 -3.13 -1.53 -0.34
C GLU A 55 -2.28 -0.69 0.62
N VAL A 56 -1.20 -1.26 1.18
CA VAL A 56 -0.29 -0.53 2.07
C VAL A 56 0.40 0.61 1.33
N ASN A 57 0.92 0.37 0.13
CA ASN A 57 1.56 1.40 -0.68
C ASN A 57 0.59 2.52 -1.08
N ALA A 58 -0.69 2.20 -1.27
CA ALA A 58 -1.72 3.20 -1.52
C ALA A 58 -2.04 4.05 -0.28
N ASN A 59 -1.99 3.46 0.92
CA ASN A 59 -2.23 4.16 2.19
C ASN A 59 -1.03 5.00 2.65
N PHE A 60 0.20 4.60 2.27
CA PHE A 60 1.45 5.27 2.65
C PHE A 60 2.28 5.65 1.40
N PRO A 61 1.75 6.53 0.53
CA PRO A 61 2.48 6.96 -0.66
C PRO A 61 3.68 7.83 -0.28
N VAL A 62 4.84 7.52 -0.84
CA VAL A 62 6.05 8.35 -0.75
C VAL A 62 6.56 8.70 -2.14
N GLY A 63 7.24 9.85 -2.25
CA GLY A 63 7.93 10.23 -3.48
C GLY A 63 9.13 9.33 -3.77
N CYS A 64 9.67 9.43 -4.99
CA CYS A 64 10.88 8.71 -5.37
C CYS A 64 12.15 9.19 -4.64
N ASP A 65 12.14 10.43 -4.14
CA ASP A 65 13.21 10.98 -3.31
C ASP A 65 12.87 10.81 -1.83
N LEU A 66 13.44 9.77 -1.22
CA LEU A 66 13.23 9.48 0.21
C LEU A 66 13.93 10.49 1.13
N SER A 67 14.97 11.19 0.64
CA SER A 67 15.67 12.20 1.45
C SER A 67 14.80 13.44 1.69
N ALA A 68 13.88 13.72 0.76
CA ALA A 68 12.94 14.83 0.82
C ALA A 68 11.68 14.56 1.68
N VAL A 69 11.51 13.35 2.22
CA VAL A 69 10.37 13.03 3.08
C VAL A 69 10.40 13.89 4.34
N SER A 70 9.28 14.54 4.65
CA SER A 70 9.20 15.44 5.80
C SER A 70 9.31 14.67 7.13
N ALA A 71 9.79 15.34 8.17
CA ALA A 71 9.85 14.75 9.52
C ALA A 71 8.46 14.33 10.03
N SER A 72 7.39 15.05 9.67
CA SER A 72 6.02 14.68 10.02
C SER A 72 5.55 13.41 9.32
N ASP A 73 5.87 13.25 8.03
CA ASP A 73 5.52 12.02 7.29
C ASP A 73 6.30 10.82 7.84
N LEU A 74 7.60 10.99 8.12
CA LEU A 74 8.41 9.96 8.75
C LEU A 74 7.85 9.56 10.13
N ALA A 75 7.36 10.51 10.92
CA ALA A 75 6.73 10.24 12.20
C ALA A 75 5.42 9.43 12.03
N ILE A 76 4.59 9.76 11.03
CA ILE A 76 3.36 9.01 10.72
C ILE A 76 3.67 7.58 10.26
N ILE A 77 4.66 7.40 9.38
CA ILE A 77 5.10 6.07 8.92
C ILE A 77 5.64 5.26 10.10
N SER A 78 6.42 5.89 10.98
CA SER A 78 6.97 5.24 12.18
C SER A 78 5.86 4.81 13.15
N ALA A 79 4.89 5.70 13.40
CA ALA A 79 3.74 5.41 14.25
C ALA A 79 2.91 4.26 13.67
N ALA A 80 2.68 4.24 12.36
CA ALA A 80 1.96 3.17 11.68
C ALA A 80 2.64 1.79 11.86
N ALA A 81 3.97 1.73 11.74
CA ALA A 81 4.72 0.50 12.00
C ALA A 81 4.55 0.02 13.44
N GLN A 82 4.68 0.93 14.41
CA GLN A 82 4.58 0.63 15.84
C GLN A 82 3.17 0.16 16.23
N VAL A 83 2.13 0.89 15.85
CA VAL A 83 0.76 0.51 16.20
C VAL A 83 0.32 -0.76 15.47
N SER A 84 0.81 -1.01 14.25
CA SER A 84 0.55 -2.29 13.57
C SER A 84 1.22 -3.47 14.29
N GLU A 85 2.35 -3.24 14.97
CA GLU A 85 2.91 -4.24 15.89
C GLU A 85 2.03 -4.44 17.12
N GLN A 86 1.55 -3.37 17.74
CA GLN A 86 0.65 -3.47 18.89
C GLN A 86 -0.67 -4.16 18.53
N ALA A 87 -1.26 -3.84 17.37
CA ALA A 87 -2.43 -4.51 16.84
C ALA A 87 -2.19 -6.02 16.62
N GLU A 88 -0.93 -6.48 16.50
CA GLU A 88 -0.60 -7.90 16.46
C GLU A 88 -0.54 -8.54 17.86
N VAL A 89 0.17 -7.91 18.80
CA VAL A 89 0.64 -8.56 20.03
C VAL A 89 0.04 -8.03 21.34
N ALA A 90 -0.50 -6.81 21.36
CA ALA A 90 -1.07 -6.20 22.55
C ALA A 90 -2.43 -6.78 22.88
N THR A 91 -2.91 -6.50 24.09
CA THR A 91 -4.26 -6.87 24.52
C THR A 91 -5.31 -6.31 23.55
N GLY A 92 -6.24 -7.16 23.13
CA GLY A 92 -7.24 -6.82 22.11
C GLY A 92 -6.73 -6.85 20.67
N GLY A 93 -5.45 -7.17 20.46
CA GLY A 93 -4.85 -7.37 19.15
C GLY A 93 -5.25 -8.69 18.48
N PHE A 94 -4.66 -9.00 17.33
CA PHE A 94 -4.94 -10.19 16.53
C PHE A 94 -4.69 -11.49 17.30
N ASN A 95 -3.65 -11.56 18.13
CA ASN A 95 -3.39 -12.77 18.93
C ASN A 95 -4.56 -13.09 19.85
N ASP A 96 -5.09 -12.09 20.55
CA ASP A 96 -6.24 -12.24 21.44
C ASP A 96 -7.52 -12.54 20.66
N ALA A 97 -7.76 -11.82 19.55
CA ALA A 97 -8.93 -12.04 18.71
C ALA A 97 -8.96 -13.47 18.14
N ILE A 98 -7.82 -14.00 17.69
CA ILE A 98 -7.71 -15.37 17.19
C ILE A 98 -7.92 -16.38 18.32
N ALA A 99 -7.35 -16.14 19.50
CA ALA A 99 -7.56 -17.00 20.67
C ALA A 99 -9.04 -17.03 21.08
N ALA A 100 -9.70 -15.87 21.17
CA ALA A 100 -11.11 -15.71 21.48
C ALA A 100 -12.02 -16.40 20.44
N ALA A 101 -11.59 -16.46 19.18
CA ALA A 101 -12.28 -17.18 18.11
C ALA A 101 -12.08 -18.70 18.15
N GLY A 102 -11.45 -19.27 19.18
CA GLY A 102 -11.16 -20.71 19.30
C GLY A 102 -9.91 -21.15 18.53
N GLY A 103 -9.03 -20.21 18.19
CA GLY A 103 -7.79 -20.46 17.47
C GLY A 103 -7.95 -20.50 15.95
N LYS A 104 -6.82 -20.58 15.23
CA LYS A 104 -6.72 -20.49 13.77
C LYS A 104 -7.45 -21.58 12.96
N ASN A 105 -8.02 -22.60 13.62
CA ASN A 105 -8.67 -23.72 12.95
C ASN A 105 -10.18 -23.51 12.77
N THR A 106 -10.78 -22.57 13.50
CA THR A 106 -12.18 -22.18 13.32
C THR A 106 -12.34 -21.30 12.08
N ALA A 107 -13.57 -21.18 11.55
CA ALA A 107 -13.82 -20.28 10.42
C ALA A 107 -13.42 -18.83 10.74
N ALA A 108 -13.90 -18.29 11.88
CA ALA A 108 -13.56 -16.94 12.33
C ALA A 108 -12.05 -16.77 12.60
N GLY A 109 -11.40 -17.77 13.20
CA GLY A 109 -9.96 -17.73 13.45
C GLY A 109 -9.12 -17.74 12.18
N LYS A 110 -9.57 -18.40 11.11
CA LYS A 110 -8.92 -18.34 9.79
C LYS A 110 -9.02 -16.95 9.17
N GLU A 111 -10.20 -16.34 9.19
CA GLU A 111 -10.39 -14.98 8.65
C GLU A 111 -9.55 -13.94 9.40
N LEU A 112 -9.48 -14.04 10.72
CA LEU A 112 -8.61 -13.19 11.56
C LEU A 112 -7.13 -13.46 11.31
N GLN A 113 -6.74 -14.71 11.05
CA GLN A 113 -5.37 -15.04 10.69
C GLN A 113 -4.97 -14.44 9.33
N VAL A 114 -5.89 -14.40 8.36
CA VAL A 114 -5.68 -13.69 7.09
C VAL A 114 -5.54 -12.19 7.32
N GLY A 115 -6.42 -11.60 8.15
CA GLY A 115 -6.29 -10.20 8.57
C GLY A 115 -4.96 -9.88 9.23
N LYS A 116 -4.49 -10.77 10.12
CA LYS A 116 -3.18 -10.67 10.76
C LYS A 116 -2.04 -10.71 9.73
N ILE A 117 -2.12 -11.54 8.69
CA ILE A 117 -1.11 -11.57 7.61
C ILE A 117 -1.05 -10.21 6.91
N LYS A 118 -2.20 -9.63 6.55
CA LYS A 118 -2.26 -8.29 5.94
C LYS A 118 -1.71 -7.22 6.89
N ASN A 119 -2.02 -7.27 8.18
CA ASN A 119 -1.43 -6.40 9.21
C ASN A 119 0.11 -6.54 9.29
N LYS A 120 0.64 -7.75 9.15
CA LYS A 120 2.09 -7.96 9.12
C LYS A 120 2.74 -7.37 7.88
N VAL A 121 2.08 -7.41 6.72
CA VAL A 121 2.55 -6.71 5.50
C VAL A 121 2.58 -5.20 5.76
N LEU A 122 1.53 -4.63 6.35
CA LEU A 122 1.48 -3.21 6.75
C LEU A 122 2.62 -2.82 7.69
N LYS A 123 2.81 -3.56 8.78
CA LYS A 123 3.90 -3.35 9.74
C LYS A 123 5.27 -3.36 9.07
N LEU A 124 5.55 -4.41 8.30
CA LEU A 124 6.89 -4.61 7.74
C LEU A 124 7.19 -3.64 6.60
N GLN A 125 6.21 -3.30 5.76
CA GLN A 125 6.38 -2.32 4.70
C GLN A 125 6.60 -0.91 5.27
N THR A 126 5.84 -0.51 6.29
CA THR A 126 6.05 0.80 6.95
C THR A 126 7.38 0.84 7.71
N ASP A 127 7.82 -0.27 8.32
CA ASP A 127 9.14 -0.34 8.97
C ASP A 127 10.31 -0.30 7.97
N VAL A 128 10.24 -1.05 6.87
CA VAL A 128 11.23 -0.99 5.78
C VAL A 128 11.31 0.42 5.22
N LEU A 129 10.16 1.04 4.92
CA LEU A 129 10.09 2.39 4.37
C LEU A 129 10.69 3.42 5.35
N ARG A 130 10.36 3.33 6.64
CA ARG A 130 10.96 4.16 7.70
C ARG A 130 12.48 4.04 7.71
N LEU A 131 13.02 2.83 7.66
CA LEU A 131 14.46 2.59 7.67
C LEU A 131 15.14 3.13 6.41
N GLN A 132 14.54 2.95 5.24
CA GLN A 132 15.05 3.48 3.97
C GLN A 132 15.06 5.02 3.94
N ILE A 133 14.01 5.66 4.47
CA ILE A 133 13.98 7.13 4.63
C ILE A 133 15.09 7.59 5.57
N GLN A 134 15.25 6.93 6.73
CA GLN A 134 16.32 7.27 7.67
C GLN A 134 17.71 7.12 7.05
N ALA A 135 17.93 6.06 6.26
CA ALA A 135 19.19 5.85 5.54
C ALA A 135 19.43 6.96 4.50
N ALA A 136 18.41 7.31 3.71
CA ALA A 136 18.47 8.40 2.73
C ALA A 136 18.71 9.78 3.38
N GLN A 137 18.32 9.95 4.64
CA GLN A 137 18.56 11.15 5.45
C GLN A 137 19.88 11.11 6.24
N GLY A 138 20.76 10.14 5.94
CA GLY A 138 22.12 10.09 6.47
C GLY A 138 22.32 9.22 7.71
N LYS A 139 21.32 8.47 8.16
CA LYS A 139 21.50 7.50 9.25
C LYS A 139 22.24 6.26 8.74
N THR A 140 23.38 5.95 9.34
CA THR A 140 24.25 4.85 8.93
C THR A 140 23.93 3.55 9.66
N GLY A 141 24.44 2.41 9.15
CA GLY A 141 24.34 1.10 9.81
C GLY A 141 22.98 0.41 9.72
N LEU A 142 22.10 0.84 8.80
CA LEU A 142 20.76 0.29 8.65
C LEU A 142 20.65 -0.88 7.66
N ASP A 143 21.67 -1.12 6.83
CA ASP A 143 21.60 -2.05 5.68
C ASP A 143 21.18 -3.47 6.09
N ALA A 144 21.81 -4.02 7.13
CA ALA A 144 21.48 -5.35 7.64
C ALA A 144 20.05 -5.43 8.19
N GLN A 145 19.59 -4.36 8.86
CA GLN A 145 18.23 -4.28 9.39
C GLN A 145 17.21 -4.17 8.27
N ILE A 146 17.47 -3.34 7.25
CA ILE A 146 16.63 -3.21 6.06
C ILE A 146 16.52 -4.56 5.36
N ALA A 147 17.63 -5.26 5.11
CA ALA A 147 17.61 -6.58 4.47
C ALA A 147 16.82 -7.61 5.28
N GLN A 148 16.96 -7.61 6.61
CA GLN A 148 16.22 -8.51 7.48
C GLN A 148 14.70 -8.24 7.45
N GLN A 149 14.30 -6.97 7.51
CA GLN A 149 12.89 -6.60 7.47
C GLN A 149 12.29 -6.82 6.08
N GLN A 150 13.05 -6.59 5.02
CA GLN A 150 12.64 -6.89 3.65
C GLN A 150 12.35 -8.39 3.48
N LYS A 151 13.24 -9.28 3.96
CA LYS A 151 12.99 -10.73 3.90
C LYS A 151 11.72 -11.15 4.64
N LYS A 152 11.44 -10.53 5.79
CA LYS A 152 10.19 -10.77 6.53
C LYS A 152 8.99 -10.24 5.75
N LEU A 153 9.10 -9.06 5.15
CA LEU A 153 8.06 -8.47 4.31
C LEU A 153 7.73 -9.42 3.16
N ASP A 154 8.73 -9.82 2.37
CA ASP A 154 8.58 -10.73 1.23
C ASP A 154 7.88 -12.03 1.63
N THR A 155 8.24 -12.58 2.79
CA THR A 155 7.59 -13.79 3.33
C THR A 155 6.09 -13.55 3.60
N ASN A 156 5.71 -12.42 4.21
CA ASN A 156 4.30 -12.16 4.52
C ASN A 156 3.51 -11.72 3.28
N VAL A 157 4.15 -11.09 2.30
CA VAL A 157 3.56 -10.83 0.98
C VAL A 157 3.27 -12.14 0.26
N ALA A 158 4.21 -13.10 0.28
CA ALA A 158 3.98 -14.42 -0.30
C ALA A 158 2.83 -15.17 0.41
N LEU A 159 2.71 -15.04 1.74
CA LEU A 159 1.59 -15.61 2.49
C LEU A 159 0.26 -14.95 2.14
N ASP A 160 0.21 -13.63 1.98
CA ASP A 160 -0.99 -12.90 1.52
C ASP A 160 -1.41 -13.34 0.11
N VAL A 161 -0.45 -13.43 -0.82
CA VAL A 161 -0.68 -13.91 -2.18
C VAL A 161 -1.16 -15.37 -2.20
N ALA A 162 -0.59 -16.23 -1.36
CA ALA A 162 -1.04 -17.62 -1.23
C ALA A 162 -2.46 -17.71 -0.64
N ALA A 163 -2.87 -16.73 0.17
CA ALA A 163 -4.22 -16.62 0.71
C ALA A 163 -5.21 -15.91 -0.23
N LYS A 164 -4.81 -15.61 -1.48
CA LYS A 164 -5.65 -14.85 -2.42
C LYS A 164 -7.07 -15.40 -2.52
N GLY A 165 -8.05 -14.50 -2.44
CA GLY A 165 -9.47 -14.84 -2.50
C GLY A 165 -10.08 -15.27 -1.16
N GLN A 166 -9.27 -15.50 -0.12
CA GLN A 166 -9.78 -15.77 1.23
C GLN A 166 -10.26 -14.48 1.89
N THR A 167 -11.35 -14.59 2.66
CA THR A 167 -11.87 -13.51 3.49
C THR A 167 -10.84 -13.09 4.54
N SER A 168 -10.63 -11.79 4.65
CA SER A 168 -9.75 -11.16 5.62
C SER A 168 -10.59 -10.35 6.60
N LYS A 169 -10.46 -10.65 7.89
CA LYS A 169 -11.19 -9.95 8.95
C LYS A 169 -10.27 -9.03 9.75
N ALA A 170 -10.61 -7.75 9.80
CA ALA A 170 -9.96 -6.79 10.67
C ALA A 170 -10.40 -6.95 12.14
N ILE A 171 -9.60 -6.39 13.03
CA ILE A 171 -9.95 -6.13 14.43
C ILE A 171 -10.30 -4.65 14.60
N ASP A 172 -11.05 -4.33 15.64
CA ASP A 172 -11.19 -2.96 16.13
C ASP A 172 -10.11 -2.73 17.18
N PHE A 173 -9.15 -1.86 16.88
CA PHE A 173 -7.99 -1.61 17.74
C PHE A 173 -7.72 -0.10 17.89
N ALA A 174 -7.73 0.37 19.14
CA ALA A 174 -7.67 1.80 19.47
C ALA A 174 -6.25 2.35 19.71
N GLY A 175 -5.21 1.57 19.42
CA GLY A 175 -3.81 1.95 19.66
C GLY A 175 -3.25 3.01 18.73
#